data_AF-A0A367LTT9-F1
#
_entry.id   AF-A0A367LTT9-F1
#
_cell.length_a   1.000
_cell.length_b   1.000
_cell.length_c   1.000
_cell.angle_alpha   90.00
_cell.angle_beta   90.00
_cell.angle_gamma   90.00
#
_symmetry.space_group_name_H-M   'P 1'
#
loop_
_entity.id
_entity.type
_entity.pdbx_description
1 polymer ?
#
loop_
_entity_poly.entity_id
_entity_poly.type
_entity_poly.pdbx_seq_one_letter_code
_entity_poly.pdbx_strand_id
1 'polypeptide(L)' 'IVLNGSPTGHVHEFALKHGPSACAMAFRVKNASQAAAYAESQGAKLVGSHANFGELNIPSLEGIGGSL' A
#
# COMPACT_ATOMS: atom_id res chain seq x y z
N ILE A 1 -4.15 -3.53 -13.46
CA ILE A 1 -5.15 -2.98 -12.51
C ILE A 1 -5.74 -4.16 -11.75
N VAL A 2 -5.91 -4.02 -10.44
CA VAL A 2 -6.60 -4.99 -9.59
C VAL A 2 -7.84 -4.28 -9.03
N LEU A 3 -9.01 -4.90 -9.14
CA LEU A 3 -10.22 -4.40 -8.50
C LEU A 3 -10.36 -5.10 -7.15
N ASN A 4 -10.32 -4.31 -6.07
CA ASN A 4 -10.46 -4.81 -4.72
C ASN A 4 -11.79 -4.34 -4.14
N GLY A 5 -12.71 -5.29 -3.98
CA GLY A 5 -14.05 -5.10 -3.43
C GLY A 5 -14.20 -5.68 -2.03
N SER A 6 -13.13 -5.74 -1.24
CA SER A 6 -13.20 -6.23 0.14
C SER A 6 -14.24 -5.41 0.92
N PRO A 7 -15.17 -6.05 1.64
CA PRO A 7 -16.19 -5.35 2.43
C PRO A 7 -15.61 -4.74 3.72
N THR A 8 -14.36 -5.04 4.07
CA THR A 8 -13.69 -4.58 5.29
C THR A 8 -12.21 -4.27 5.01
N GLY A 9 -11.56 -3.60 5.98
CA GLY A 9 -10.14 -3.25 5.92
C GLY A 9 -9.86 -1.96 5.14
N HIS A 10 -8.57 -1.69 4.94
CA HIS A 10 -8.09 -0.40 4.42
C HIS A 10 -8.77 0.03 3.11
N VAL A 11 -8.90 -0.87 2.13
CA VAL A 11 -9.50 -0.54 0.83
C VAL A 11 -10.96 -0.12 0.96
N HIS A 12 -11.72 -0.76 1.85
CA HIS A 12 -13.10 -0.38 2.12
C HIS A 12 -13.19 1.02 2.75
N GLU A 13 -12.38 1.27 3.78
CA GLU A 13 -12.33 2.56 4.46
C GLU A 13 -11.90 3.70 3.53
N PHE A 14 -10.93 3.45 2.63
CA PHE A 14 -10.50 4.41 1.63
C PHE A 14 -11.64 4.72 0.64
N ALA A 15 -12.35 3.70 0.16
CA ALA A 15 -13.49 3.86 -0.74
C ALA A 15 -14.64 4.65 -0.09
N LEU A 16 -14.91 4.46 1.21
CA LEU A 16 -15.90 5.26 1.94
C LEU A 16 -15.53 6.76 2.01
N LYS A 17 -14.24 7.07 2.11
CA LYS A 17 -13.74 8.46 2.19
C LYS A 17 -13.62 9.14 0.83
N HIS A 18 -13.24 8.40 -0.21
CA HIS A 18 -12.82 8.97 -1.50
C HIS A 18 -13.70 8.55 -2.69
N GLY A 19 -14.65 7.63 -2.50
CA GLY A 19 -15.43 7.04 -3.58
C GLY A 19 -14.60 6.11 -4.48
N PRO A 20 -15.13 5.69 -5.65
CA PRO A 20 -14.41 4.86 -6.61
C PRO A 20 -13.13 5.56 -7.10
N SER A 21 -11.97 5.03 -6.70
CA SER A 21 -10.67 5.69 -6.90
C SER A 21 -9.52 4.68 -6.87
N ALA A 22 -8.31 5.14 -7.22
CA ALA A 22 -7.10 4.34 -7.05
C ALA A 22 -6.64 4.42 -5.59
N CYS A 23 -6.85 3.34 -4.83
CA CYS A 23 -6.50 3.28 -3.41
C CYS A 23 -5.05 2.83 -3.16
N ALA A 24 -4.38 2.22 -4.16
CA ALA A 24 -2.99 1.82 -4.03
C ALA A 24 -2.22 1.71 -5.36
N MET A 25 -0.88 1.80 -5.29
CA MET A 25 0.03 1.58 -6.44
C MET A 25 1.27 0.77 -6.03
N ALA A 26 1.60 -0.27 -6.82
CA ALA A 26 2.76 -1.11 -6.58
C ALA A 26 3.81 -0.96 -7.69
N PHE A 27 5.08 -0.83 -7.29
CA PHE A 27 6.22 -0.82 -8.20
C PHE A 27 7.04 -2.10 -8.07
N ARG A 28 7.42 -2.70 -9.20
CA ARG A 28 8.41 -3.78 -9.20
C ARG A 28 9.80 -3.18 -9.03
N VAL A 29 10.52 -3.64 -8.02
CA VAL A 29 11.91 -3.26 -7.73
C VAL A 29 12.78 -4.49 -7.59
N LYS A 30 14.10 -4.33 -7.75
CA LYS A 30 15.06 -5.43 -7.62
C LYS A 30 15.17 -5.94 -6.17
N ASN A 31 15.11 -5.03 -5.19
CA ASN A 31 15.18 -5.34 -3.76
C ASN A 31 14.20 -4.43 -2.98
N ALA A 32 13.12 -5.00 -2.46
CA ALA A 32 12.07 -4.24 -1.79
C ALA A 32 12.53 -3.64 -0.45
N SER A 33 13.33 -4.36 0.33
CA SER A 33 13.86 -3.88 1.61
C SER A 33 14.78 -2.67 1.42
N GLN A 34 15.66 -2.72 0.42
CA GLN A 34 16.54 -1.59 0.09
C GLN A 34 15.73 -0.37 -0.38
N ALA A 35 14.73 -0.58 -1.25
CA ALA A 35 13.88 0.50 -1.75
C ALA A 35 13.06 1.16 -0.63
N ALA A 36 12.50 0.35 0.29
CA ALA A 36 11.78 0.83 1.46
C ALA A 36 12.66 1.66 2.39
N ALA A 37 13.86 1.17 2.74
CA ALA A 37 14.81 1.89 3.58
C ALA A 37 15.26 3.22 2.93
N TYR A 38 15.47 3.22 1.61
CA TYR A 38 15.77 4.45 0.90
C TYR A 38 14.59 5.44 0.98
N ALA A 39 13.36 5.01 0.68
CA ALA A 39 12.20 5.88 0.75
C ALA A 39 11.98 6.46 2.16
N GLU A 40 12.15 5.66 3.20
CA GLU A 40 12.08 6.11 4.59
C GLU A 40 13.16 7.16 4.89
N SER A 41 14.40 6.96 4.43
CA SER A 41 15.48 7.96 4.57
C SER A 41 15.18 9.29 3.87
N GLN A 42 14.29 9.29 2.87
CA GLN A 42 13.82 10.48 2.16
C GLN A 42 12.57 11.09 2.80
N GLY A 43 12.10 10.56 3.94
CA GLY A 43 10.95 11.08 4.68
C GLY A 43 9.62 10.40 4.37
N ALA A 44 9.61 9.31 3.60
CA ALA A 44 8.40 8.52 3.41
C ALA A 44 8.04 7.77 4.70
N LYS A 45 6.75 7.61 4.96
CA LYS A 45 6.25 6.89 6.14
C LYS A 45 5.97 5.43 5.77
N LEU A 46 6.69 4.49 6.36
CA LEU A 46 6.37 3.07 6.26
C LEU A 46 5.06 2.77 6.98
N VAL A 47 4.22 1.99 6.33
CA VAL A 47 3.03 1.40 6.95
C VAL A 47 3.25 -0.10 7.11
N GLY A 48 2.68 -0.67 8.17
CA GLY A 48 2.82 -2.10 8.44
C GLY A 48 2.24 -2.93 7.30
N SER A 49 3.04 -3.86 6.77
CA SER A 49 2.57 -4.85 5.80
C SER A 49 1.98 -6.04 6.54
N HIS A 50 0.68 -6.26 6.36
CA HIS A 50 0.00 -7.48 6.76
C HIS A 50 -0.34 -8.26 5.50
N ALA A 51 0.53 -9.21 5.14
CA ALA A 51 0.24 -10.15 4.08
C ALA A 51 -0.70 -11.24 4.61
N ASN A 52 -1.78 -11.52 3.88
CA ASN A 52 -2.60 -12.69 4.15
C ASN A 52 -1.88 -13.98 3.71
N PHE A 53 -2.43 -15.12 4.12
CA PHE A 53 -1.92 -16.42 3.67
C PHE A 53 -1.93 -16.50 2.13
N GLY A 54 -0.76 -16.70 1.53
CA GLY A 54 -0.57 -16.74 0.08
C GLY A 54 -0.23 -15.39 -0.57
N GLU A 55 -0.19 -14.30 0.19
CA GLU A 55 0.25 -12.99 -0.28
C GLU A 55 1.74 -12.76 -0.01
N LEU A 56 2.36 -11.92 -0.83
CA LEU A 56 3.74 -11.49 -0.61
C LEU A 56 3.77 -10.42 0.48
N ASN A 57 4.64 -10.61 1.47
CA ASN A 57 4.92 -9.58 2.47
C ASN A 57 5.89 -8.54 1.91
N ILE A 58 5.33 -7.50 1.27
CA ILE A 58 6.08 -6.43 0.61
C ILE A 58 5.87 -5.14 1.40
N PRO A 59 6.93 -4.36 1.71
CA PRO A 59 6.79 -3.08 2.41
C PRO A 59 5.86 -2.13 1.66
N SER A 60 5.02 -1.42 2.40
CA SER A 60 4.10 -0.40 1.88
C SER A 60 4.39 0.96 2.52
N LEU A 61 4.10 2.04 1.80
CA LEU A 61 4.35 3.41 2.22
C LEU A 61 3.02 4.17 2.23
N GLU A 62 2.87 5.16 3.11
CA GLU A 62 1.71 6.06 3.05
C GLU A 62 1.87 7.03 1.87
N GLY A 63 0.94 6.94 0.93
CA GLY A 63 0.80 7.84 -0.20
C GLY A 63 -0.14 9.02 0.07
N ILE A 64 -0.45 9.76 -0.99
CA ILE A 64 -1.26 10.97 -0.92
C ILE A 64 -2.69 10.62 -0.50
N GLY A 65 -3.24 11.37 0.47
CA GLY A 65 -4.59 11.13 0.99
C GLY A 65 -4.73 9.83 1.78
N GLY A 66 -3.61 9.20 2.18
CA GLY A 66 -3.61 7.94 2.89
C GLY A 66 -3.77 6.71 2.00
N SER A 67 -3.49 6.82 0.69
CA SER A 67 -3.38 5.67 -0.22
C SER A 67 -2.16 4.80 0.12
N LEU A 68 -2.08 3.58 -0.41
CA LEU A 68 -0.96 2.64 -0.15
C LEU A 68 -0.16 2.19 -1.37
#